data_AF-A0A6A4ZR27-F1
#
_entry.id   AF-A0A6A4ZR27-F1
#
_cell.length_a   1.000
_cell.length_b   1.000
_cell.length_c   1.000
_cell.angle_alpha   90.00
_cell.angle_beta   90.00
_cell.angle_gamma   90.00
#
_symmetry.space_group_name_H-M   'P 1'
#
loop_
_entity.id
_entity.type
_entity.pdbx_description
1 polymer ?
#
loop_
_entity_poly.entity_id
_entity_poly.type
_entity_poly.pdbx_seq_one_letter_code
_entity_poly.pdbx_strand_id
1 'polypeptide(L)'
;MTLCIPSDIALELSTVKFASCSGDVYRVQVTTVAGAMPIRLWIESKRTKAQWGCKVNDFQTHVPDGAAYVLPSDVVLSALKVALTTTTKHKQLPLGTDVIATASDVDVIKRSGGLELVLTIHALYGLNAVYSFALDPIDVQPTDILDAKIRDVQETLDRMLESTKRPSTPAVVAKSSVRCMRFLSVAAAGDQDVVEWTEAPPSTLIHDDFCFLAQNAKNI
;
A
#
# COMPACT_ATOMS: atom_id res chain seq x y z
N MET A 1 40.87 -1.28 -18.66
CA MET A 1 40.04 -1.97 -17.65
C MET A 1 38.75 -1.19 -17.52
N THR A 2 37.64 -1.70 -18.05
CA THR A 2 36.34 -1.04 -17.94
C THR A 2 35.74 -1.44 -16.61
N LEU A 3 35.61 -0.51 -15.66
CA LEU A 3 34.90 -0.75 -14.40
C LEU A 3 33.43 -1.06 -14.73
N CYS A 4 32.97 -2.26 -14.41
CA CYS A 4 31.55 -2.58 -14.42
C CYS A 4 30.89 -1.79 -13.29
N ILE A 5 30.25 -0.69 -13.63
CA ILE A 5 29.48 0.09 -12.66
C ILE A 5 28.23 -0.73 -12.29
N PRO A 6 27.97 -0.99 -11.00
CA PRO A 6 26.80 -1.76 -10.58
C PRO A 6 25.51 -1.02 -10.94
N SER A 7 24.49 -1.79 -11.34
CA SER A 7 23.13 -1.31 -11.51
C SER A 7 22.36 -1.54 -10.21
N ASP A 8 21.79 -0.48 -9.67
CA ASP A 8 21.09 -0.50 -8.40
C ASP A 8 19.58 -0.36 -8.61
N ILE A 9 18.79 -1.10 -7.85
CA ILE A 9 17.33 -0.93 -7.79
C ILE A 9 17.05 0.32 -6.97
N ALA A 10 16.70 1.41 -7.65
CA ALA A 10 16.46 2.70 -7.03
C ALA A 10 15.02 2.87 -6.50
N LEU A 11 14.08 2.11 -7.06
CA LEU A 11 12.69 2.03 -6.60
C LEU A 11 12.07 0.72 -7.10
N GLU A 12 11.37 0.02 -6.21
CA GLU A 12 10.54 -1.14 -6.56
C GLU A 12 9.19 -1.03 -5.86
N LEU A 13 8.12 -1.12 -6.64
CA LEU A 13 6.75 -1.00 -6.18
C LEU A 13 5.95 -2.19 -6.69
N SER A 14 5.38 -2.97 -5.78
CA SER A 14 4.63 -4.17 -6.15
C SER A 14 3.21 -3.87 -6.64
N THR A 15 2.64 -2.74 -6.23
CA THR A 15 1.22 -2.43 -6.42
C THR A 15 1.05 -0.96 -6.79
N VAL A 16 0.99 -0.67 -8.08
CA VAL A 16 0.77 0.67 -8.65
C VAL A 16 -0.51 0.67 -9.47
N LYS A 17 -1.31 1.72 -9.33
CA LYS A 17 -2.50 1.96 -10.16
C LYS A 17 -2.34 3.28 -10.88
N PHE A 18 -2.62 3.26 -12.18
CA PHE A 18 -2.58 4.42 -13.05
C PHE A 18 -4.01 4.83 -13.41
N ALA A 19 -4.28 6.14 -13.45
CA ALA A 19 -5.63 6.66 -13.63
C ALA A 19 -6.23 6.23 -14.97
N SER A 20 -5.46 6.38 -16.06
CA SER A 20 -5.88 5.97 -17.41
C SER A 20 -5.99 4.46 -17.60
N CYS A 21 -5.42 3.67 -16.67
CA CYS A 21 -5.41 2.21 -16.73
C CYS A 21 -5.93 1.55 -15.44
N SER A 22 -7.01 2.10 -14.86
CA SER A 22 -7.57 1.69 -13.55
C SER A 22 -8.02 0.23 -13.42
N GLY A 23 -8.26 -0.45 -14.55
CA GLY A 23 -8.64 -1.86 -14.61
C GLY A 23 -7.49 -2.85 -14.42
N ASP A 24 -6.27 -2.39 -14.16
CA ASP A 24 -5.10 -3.24 -13.94
C ASP A 24 -4.31 -2.77 -12.71
N VAL A 25 -3.43 -3.64 -12.23
CA VAL A 25 -2.48 -3.34 -11.17
C VAL A 25 -1.10 -3.67 -11.68
N TYR A 26 -0.18 -2.73 -11.52
CA TYR A 26 1.15 -2.85 -12.08
C TYR A 26 2.20 -3.04 -11.00
N ARG A 27 3.24 -3.78 -11.35
CA ARG A 27 4.52 -3.77 -10.66
C ARG A 27 5.45 -2.83 -11.43
N VAL A 28 6.14 -1.95 -10.73
CA VAL A 28 7.02 -0.95 -11.35
C VAL A 28 8.39 -1.03 -10.70
N GLN A 29 9.43 -0.98 -11.51
CA GLN A 29 10.81 -0.95 -11.08
C GLN A 29 11.56 0.17 -11.80
N VAL A 30 12.35 0.92 -11.05
CA VAL A 30 13.29 1.91 -11.56
C VAL A 30 14.69 1.47 -11.13
N THR A 31 15.55 1.23 -12.10
CA THR A 31 16.96 0.89 -11.88
C THR A 31 17.84 2.03 -12.36
N THR A 32 18.94 2.28 -11.65
CA THR A 32 19.89 3.37 -11.93
C THR A 32 21.31 2.83 -12.01
N VAL A 33 22.18 3.47 -12.78
CA VAL A 33 23.63 3.21 -12.73
C VAL A 33 24.26 4.22 -11.78
N ALA A 34 24.93 3.75 -10.72
CA ALA A 34 25.52 4.60 -9.68
C ALA A 34 24.56 5.67 -9.11
N GLY A 35 23.28 5.34 -8.94
CA GLY A 35 22.26 6.24 -8.39
C GLY A 35 21.76 7.34 -9.33
N ALA A 36 22.27 7.43 -10.56
CA ALA A 36 21.95 8.48 -11.52
C ALA A 36 21.54 7.88 -12.88
N MET A 37 22.14 8.37 -13.98
CA MET A 37 21.86 7.95 -15.34
C MET A 37 22.89 6.93 -15.86
N PRO A 38 22.53 6.07 -16.83
CA PRO A 38 21.18 5.88 -17.37
C PRO A 38 20.26 5.20 -16.34
N ILE A 39 18.95 5.42 -16.50
CA ILE A 39 17.94 4.65 -15.78
C ILE A 39 17.28 3.63 -16.70
N ARG A 40 16.77 2.56 -16.12
CA ARG A 40 15.86 1.64 -16.79
C ARG A 40 14.55 1.57 -16.02
N LEU A 41 13.47 1.85 -16.74
CA LEU A 41 12.10 1.69 -16.31
C LEU A 41 11.62 0.31 -16.74
N TRP A 42 10.93 -0.38 -15.84
CA TRP A 42 10.28 -1.64 -16.12
C TRP A 42 8.91 -1.68 -15.46
N ILE A 43 7.91 -2.14 -16.21
CA ILE A 43 6.52 -2.22 -15.78
C ILE A 43 5.97 -3.60 -16.15
N GLU A 44 5.32 -4.27 -15.20
CA GLU A 44 4.60 -5.53 -15.41
C GLU A 44 3.13 -5.35 -15.02
N SER A 45 2.21 -5.79 -15.88
CA SER A 45 0.80 -5.96 -15.51
C SER A 45 0.65 -7.23 -14.67
N LYS A 46 0.19 -7.12 -13.42
CA LYS A 46 -0.08 -8.31 -12.58
C LYS A 46 -1.18 -9.19 -13.15
N ARG A 47 -2.15 -8.60 -13.87
CA ARG A 47 -3.27 -9.34 -14.48
C ARG A 47 -2.84 -10.14 -15.70
N THR A 48 -2.14 -9.51 -16.64
CA THR A 48 -1.83 -10.11 -17.96
C THR A 48 -0.43 -10.70 -18.03
N LYS A 49 0.46 -10.33 -17.11
CA LYS A 49 1.88 -10.66 -17.09
C LYS A 49 2.68 -10.12 -18.27
N ALA A 50 2.08 -9.27 -19.10
CA ALA A 50 2.81 -8.49 -20.08
C ALA A 50 3.77 -7.53 -19.37
N GLN A 51 4.95 -7.36 -19.97
CA GLN A 51 6.04 -6.55 -19.46
C GLN A 51 6.45 -5.53 -20.49
N TRP A 52 6.84 -4.35 -20.02
CA TRP A 52 7.36 -3.27 -20.85
C TRP A 52 8.58 -2.65 -20.18
N GLY A 53 9.51 -2.16 -21.01
CA GLY A 53 10.71 -1.52 -20.51
C GLY A 53 11.17 -0.37 -21.38
N CYS A 54 11.89 0.56 -20.76
CA CYS A 54 12.56 1.65 -21.46
C CYS A 54 13.90 1.93 -20.78
N LYS A 55 14.93 2.19 -21.58
CA LYS A 55 16.21 2.70 -21.08
C LYS A 55 16.30 4.19 -21.41
N VAL A 56 16.38 5.01 -20.37
CA VAL A 56 16.51 6.47 -20.50
C VAL A 56 17.97 6.83 -20.28
N ASN A 57 18.63 7.32 -21.32
CA ASN A 57 20.01 7.80 -21.22
C ASN A 57 20.06 9.30 -20.91
N ASP A 58 19.04 10.04 -21.35
CA ASP A 58 18.90 11.47 -21.15
C ASP A 58 17.40 11.80 -21.10
N PHE A 59 16.96 12.62 -20.14
CA PHE A 59 15.56 13.03 -20.05
C PHE A 59 15.18 14.05 -21.13
N GLN A 60 16.15 14.74 -21.72
CA GLN A 60 15.92 15.75 -22.76
C GLN A 60 15.28 15.13 -24.02
N THR A 61 15.53 13.85 -24.29
CA THR A 61 14.95 13.13 -25.43
C THR A 61 13.50 12.66 -25.19
N HIS A 62 12.94 12.92 -24.01
CA HIS A 62 11.58 12.51 -23.62
C HIS A 62 10.65 13.69 -23.42
N VAL A 63 11.07 14.90 -23.79
CA VAL A 63 10.30 16.12 -23.69
C VAL A 63 9.55 16.34 -25.02
N PRO A 64 8.30 16.83 -25.02
CA PRO A 64 7.59 17.14 -26.25
C PRO A 64 8.29 18.22 -27.08
N ASP A 65 8.09 18.18 -28.39
CA ASP A 65 8.63 19.17 -29.32
C ASP A 65 8.21 20.59 -28.93
N GLY A 66 9.19 21.50 -28.87
CA GLY A 66 8.95 22.91 -28.54
C GLY A 66 8.75 23.22 -27.05
N ALA A 67 9.11 22.30 -26.14
CA ALA A 67 9.05 22.59 -24.72
C ALA A 67 9.93 23.78 -24.32
N ALA A 68 9.39 24.61 -23.42
CA ALA A 68 10.01 25.86 -23.02
C ALA A 68 11.28 25.68 -22.16
N TYR A 69 11.40 24.55 -21.47
CA TYR A 69 12.54 24.24 -20.61
C TYR A 69 12.64 22.74 -20.35
N VAL A 70 13.82 22.30 -19.89
CA VAL A 70 14.07 20.95 -19.38
C VAL A 70 14.67 21.07 -18.00
N LEU A 71 14.17 20.24 -17.08
CA LEU A 71 14.64 20.21 -15.69
C LEU A 71 15.90 19.34 -15.59
N PRO A 72 16.76 19.60 -14.58
CA PRO A 72 17.89 18.73 -14.27
C PRO A 72 17.47 17.27 -14.05
N SER A 73 18.28 16.32 -14.51
CA SER A 73 17.95 14.88 -14.51
C SER A 73 17.66 14.31 -13.12
N ASP A 74 18.35 14.79 -12.10
CA ASP A 74 18.15 14.42 -10.69
C ASP A 74 16.78 14.88 -10.18
N VAL A 75 16.33 16.07 -10.58
CA VAL A 75 14.99 16.58 -10.28
C VAL A 75 13.92 15.72 -10.95
N VAL A 76 14.10 15.40 -12.25
CA VAL A 76 13.15 14.56 -13.00
C VAL A 76 13.07 13.15 -12.40
N LEU A 77 14.22 12.54 -12.10
CA LEU A 77 14.29 11.21 -11.49
C LEU A 77 13.65 11.19 -10.10
N SER A 78 13.87 12.23 -9.30
CA SER A 78 13.27 12.34 -7.96
C SER A 78 11.76 12.50 -8.05
N ALA A 79 11.28 13.40 -8.91
CA ALA A 79 9.85 13.61 -9.16
C ALA A 79 9.18 12.33 -9.68
N LEU A 80 9.84 11.59 -10.58
CA LEU A 80 9.34 10.31 -11.07
C LEU A 80 9.15 9.30 -9.93
N LYS A 81 10.15 9.14 -9.07
CA LYS A 81 10.07 8.22 -7.92
C LYS A 81 8.96 8.62 -6.95
N VAL A 82 8.82 9.92 -6.70
CA VAL A 82 7.78 10.47 -5.82
C VAL A 82 6.39 10.21 -6.43
N ALA A 83 6.16 10.58 -7.69
CA ALA A 83 4.88 10.38 -8.38
C ALA A 83 4.48 8.89 -8.43
N LEU A 84 5.44 8.00 -8.72
CA LEU A 84 5.21 6.55 -8.70
C LEU A 84 4.86 6.06 -7.29
N THR A 85 5.45 6.63 -6.24
CA THR A 85 5.15 6.22 -4.87
C THR A 85 3.79 6.77 -4.41
N THR A 86 3.42 7.99 -4.77
CA THR A 86 2.14 8.60 -4.39
C THR A 86 0.95 7.91 -5.04
N THR A 87 1.08 7.45 -6.29
CA THR A 87 0.05 6.64 -6.95
C THR A 87 -0.23 5.31 -6.23
N THR A 88 0.74 4.78 -5.46
CA THR A 88 0.53 3.57 -4.63
C THR A 88 -0.13 3.84 -3.27
N LYS A 89 0.10 5.04 -2.70
CA LYS A 89 -0.33 5.39 -1.35
C LYS A 89 -1.42 6.45 -1.44
N HIS A 90 -2.69 6.02 -1.41
CA HIS A 90 -3.81 6.92 -1.17
C HIS A 90 -3.82 7.55 0.25
N LYS A 91 -2.70 7.53 0.99
CA LYS A 91 -2.60 8.02 2.36
C LYS A 91 -1.16 8.44 2.72
N GLN A 92 -1.03 9.73 3.06
CA GLN A 92 0.06 10.43 3.76
C GLN A 92 1.49 10.27 3.21
N LEU A 93 1.99 11.35 2.60
CA LEU A 93 3.42 11.64 2.57
C LEU A 93 3.96 11.75 4.01
N PRO A 94 5.13 11.17 4.33
CA PRO A 94 5.91 11.60 5.49
C PRO A 94 6.44 13.02 5.20
N LEU A 95 6.01 13.97 6.02
CA LEU A 95 6.55 15.31 6.07
C LEU A 95 7.99 15.21 6.60
N GLY A 96 9.00 15.37 5.74
CA GLY A 96 10.40 15.31 6.20
C GLY A 96 11.48 15.17 5.14
N THR A 97 11.25 15.59 3.90
CA THR A 97 12.35 15.69 2.93
C THR A 97 12.27 17.06 2.29
N ASP A 98 13.40 17.79 2.34
CA ASP A 98 13.61 19.16 1.86
C ASP A 98 13.58 19.26 0.32
N VAL A 99 12.71 18.47 -0.30
CA VAL A 99 12.43 18.48 -1.72
C VAL A 99 11.34 19.51 -1.90
N ILE A 100 11.65 20.59 -2.63
CA ILE A 100 10.65 21.53 -3.15
C ILE A 100 9.46 20.68 -3.59
N ALA A 101 8.32 20.83 -2.91
CA ALA A 101 7.13 20.04 -3.16
C ALA A 101 6.52 20.46 -4.51
N THR A 102 7.22 20.14 -5.60
CA THR A 102 6.66 20.16 -6.94
C THR A 102 5.65 19.04 -6.96
N ALA A 103 4.36 19.40 -7.02
CA ALA A 103 3.33 18.41 -7.26
C ALA A 103 3.69 17.70 -8.57
N SER A 104 3.79 16.38 -8.52
CA SER A 104 4.10 15.57 -9.69
C SER A 104 3.05 14.49 -9.84
N ASP A 105 2.55 14.33 -11.05
CA ASP A 105 1.61 13.28 -11.42
C ASP A 105 2.24 12.33 -12.43
N VAL A 106 1.82 11.06 -12.37
CA VAL A 106 2.29 10.04 -13.30
C VAL A 106 1.16 9.13 -13.73
N ASP A 107 1.06 8.92 -15.03
CA ASP A 107 0.05 8.05 -15.62
C ASP A 107 0.65 7.18 -16.73
N VAL A 108 -0.05 6.09 -17.04
CA VAL A 108 0.30 5.20 -18.14
C VAL A 108 -0.80 5.19 -19.17
N ILE A 109 -0.42 5.51 -20.40
CA ILE A 109 -1.30 5.53 -21.57
C ILE A 109 -0.95 4.32 -22.44
N LYS A 110 -1.97 3.58 -22.88
CA LYS A 110 -1.79 2.49 -23.85
C LYS A 110 -1.64 3.06 -25.25
N ARG A 111 -0.59 2.66 -25.96
CA ARG A 111 -0.35 2.99 -27.36
C ARG A 111 -0.52 1.73 -28.23
N SER A 112 -0.68 1.91 -29.53
CA SER A 112 -0.73 0.81 -30.51
C SER A 112 0.64 0.14 -30.61
N GLY A 113 0.92 -0.81 -29.72
CA GLY A 113 2.18 -1.56 -29.69
C GLY A 113 3.03 -1.38 -28.44
N GLY A 114 2.57 -0.63 -27.42
CA GLY A 114 3.35 -0.43 -26.20
C GLY A 114 2.63 0.35 -25.12
N LEU A 115 3.38 0.78 -24.13
CA LEU A 115 2.92 1.71 -23.10
C LEU A 115 3.68 3.02 -23.22
N GLU A 116 3.05 4.10 -22.79
CA GLU A 116 3.71 5.40 -22.61
C GLU A 116 3.49 5.83 -21.17
N LEU A 117 4.58 5.99 -20.42
CA LEU A 117 4.53 6.56 -19.08
C LEU A 117 4.71 8.06 -19.21
N VAL A 118 3.74 8.83 -18.72
CA VAL A 118 3.77 10.29 -18.77
C VAL A 118 3.96 10.83 -17.35
N LEU A 119 5.04 11.56 -17.14
CA LEU A 119 5.34 12.29 -15.91
C LEU A 119 5.05 13.77 -16.13
N THR A 120 4.19 14.35 -15.30
CA THR A 120 3.93 15.79 -15.28
C THR A 120 4.45 16.37 -13.97
N ILE A 121 5.38 17.32 -14.05
CA ILE A 121 5.94 18.03 -12.91
C ILE A 121 5.38 19.45 -12.92
N HIS A 122 4.60 19.79 -11.90
CA HIS A 122 4.04 21.12 -11.71
C HIS A 122 5.06 21.99 -10.97
N ALA A 123 5.56 23.01 -11.67
CA ALA A 123 6.43 24.03 -11.11
C ALA A 123 5.62 25.26 -10.66
N LEU A 124 6.30 26.19 -9.98
CA LEU A 124 5.72 27.46 -9.56
C LEU A 124 5.20 28.25 -10.78
N TYR A 125 4.19 29.09 -10.55
CA TYR A 125 3.58 29.97 -11.57
C TYR A 125 2.86 29.25 -12.73
N GLY A 126 2.43 27.99 -12.52
CA GLY A 126 1.62 27.25 -13.50
C GLY A 126 2.40 26.65 -14.67
N LEU A 127 3.73 26.67 -14.59
CA LEU A 127 4.60 26.00 -15.56
C LEU A 127 4.59 24.49 -15.32
N ASN A 128 4.45 23.71 -16.38
CA ASN A 128 4.47 22.25 -16.32
C ASN A 128 5.61 21.72 -17.19
N ALA A 129 6.42 20.85 -16.63
CA ALA A 129 7.35 20.04 -17.40
C ALA A 129 6.73 18.66 -17.60
N VAL A 130 6.59 18.24 -18.86
CA VAL A 130 6.00 16.94 -19.22
C VAL A 130 7.09 16.08 -19.86
N TYR A 131 7.21 14.84 -19.39
CA TYR A 131 8.11 13.84 -19.92
C TYR A 131 7.33 12.60 -20.32
N SER A 132 7.52 12.13 -21.55
CA SER A 132 6.86 10.94 -22.09
C SER A 132 7.88 9.86 -22.42
N PHE A 133 7.74 8.73 -21.73
CA PHE A 133 8.62 7.58 -21.88
C PHE A 133 7.88 6.50 -22.64
N ALA A 134 8.25 6.28 -23.91
CA ALA A 134 7.79 5.13 -24.68
C ALA A 134 8.42 3.85 -24.09
N LEU A 135 7.58 2.91 -23.65
CA LEU A 135 8.00 1.60 -23.18
C LEU A 135 7.64 0.53 -24.21
N ASP A 136 8.68 -0.16 -24.66
CA ASP A 136 8.57 -1.24 -25.62
C ASP A 136 8.13 -2.53 -24.90
N PRO A 137 7.27 -3.35 -25.52
CA PRO A 137 6.95 -4.68 -25.01
C PRO A 137 8.21 -5.53 -24.90
N ILE A 138 8.33 -6.24 -23.79
CA ILE A 138 9.34 -7.27 -23.59
C ILE A 138 8.70 -8.60 -23.98
N ASP A 139 9.41 -9.40 -24.77
CA ASP A 139 8.99 -10.77 -25.06
C ASP A 139 9.11 -11.60 -23.78
N VAL A 140 7.96 -12.02 -23.23
CA VAL A 140 7.88 -12.74 -21.95
C VAL A 140 7.71 -14.22 -22.26
N GLN A 141 8.71 -15.03 -21.89
CA GLN A 141 8.63 -16.48 -22.10
C GLN A 141 7.64 -17.12 -21.12
N PRO A 142 7.04 -18.28 -21.45
CA PRO A 142 6.12 -18.96 -20.55
C PRO A 142 6.67 -19.24 -19.15
N THR A 143 7.99 -19.47 -19.05
CA THR A 143 8.72 -19.61 -17.78
C THR A 143 8.68 -18.33 -16.96
N ASP A 144 8.91 -17.18 -17.59
CA ASP A 144 8.87 -15.87 -16.93
C ASP A 144 7.46 -15.54 -16.42
N ILE A 145 6.43 -15.97 -17.16
CA ILE A 145 5.02 -15.88 -16.72
C ILE A 145 4.81 -16.72 -15.46
N LEU A 146 5.34 -17.95 -15.44
CA LEU A 146 5.22 -18.82 -14.28
C LEU A 146 5.93 -18.22 -13.06
N ASP A 147 7.16 -17.73 -13.24
CA ASP A 147 7.90 -17.04 -12.18
C ASP A 147 7.18 -15.79 -11.70
N ALA A 148 6.57 -15.02 -12.60
CA ALA A 148 5.73 -13.88 -12.25
C ALA A 148 4.47 -14.28 -11.46
N LYS A 149 3.88 -15.44 -11.75
CA LYS A 149 2.74 -15.98 -10.98
C LYS A 149 3.17 -16.50 -9.62
N ILE A 150 4.31 -17.17 -9.53
CA ILE A 150 4.89 -17.63 -8.26
C ILE A 150 5.16 -16.43 -7.35
N ARG A 151 5.77 -15.36 -7.87
CA ARG A 151 6.00 -14.10 -7.13
C ARG A 151 4.70 -13.50 -6.59
N ASP A 152 3.64 -13.48 -7.39
CA ASP A 152 2.34 -12.94 -6.96
C ASP A 152 1.64 -13.81 -5.91
N VAL A 153 1.78 -15.13 -6.00
CA VAL A 153 1.27 -16.08 -4.99
C VAL A 153 2.01 -15.90 -3.68
N GLN A 154 3.35 -15.82 -3.72
CA GLN A 154 4.18 -15.56 -2.54
C GLN A 154 3.81 -14.23 -1.87
N GLU A 155 3.69 -13.15 -2.64
CA GLU A 155 3.26 -11.84 -2.12
C GLU A 155 1.86 -11.89 -1.48
N THR A 156 0.96 -12.75 -1.99
CA THR A 156 -0.35 -12.96 -1.39
C THR A 156 -0.28 -13.74 -0.08
N LEU A 157 0.54 -14.79 -0.02
CA LEU A 157 0.77 -15.54 1.21
C LEU A 157 1.37 -14.65 2.29
N ASP A 158 2.40 -13.87 1.97
CA ASP A 158 3.05 -12.96 2.92
C ASP A 158 2.06 -11.93 3.46
N ARG A 159 1.24 -11.34 2.59
CA ARG A 159 0.17 -10.41 3.00
C ARG A 159 -0.86 -11.07 3.93
N MET A 160 -1.25 -12.31 3.64
CA MET A 160 -2.18 -13.06 4.48
C MET A 160 -1.58 -13.40 5.85
N LEU A 161 -0.34 -13.90 5.87
CA LEU A 161 0.38 -14.21 7.11
C LEU A 161 0.53 -12.97 8.00
N GLU A 162 0.84 -11.81 7.41
CA GLU A 162 0.95 -10.55 8.14
C GLU A 162 -0.40 -10.08 8.69
N SER A 163 -1.50 -10.35 7.98
CA SER A 163 -2.85 -10.05 8.47
C SER A 163 -3.27 -10.95 9.64
N THR A 164 -2.80 -12.21 9.67
CA THR A 164 -3.06 -13.16 10.77
C THR A 164 -2.17 -12.90 11.99
N LYS A 165 -0.99 -12.30 11.81
CA LYS A 165 -0.10 -11.90 12.90
C LYS A 165 -0.57 -10.66 13.68
N ARG A 166 -1.53 -9.89 13.16
CA ARG A 166 -2.19 -8.86 13.97
C ARG A 166 -2.93 -9.59 15.09
N PRO A 167 -2.58 -9.38 16.37
CA PRO A 167 -3.36 -9.97 17.46
C PRO A 167 -4.77 -9.41 17.28
N SER A 168 -5.72 -10.30 16.97
CA SER A 168 -7.12 -10.02 17.22
C SER A 168 -7.18 -9.61 18.68
N THR A 169 -7.38 -8.32 18.94
CA THR A 169 -7.81 -7.86 20.25
C THR A 169 -8.92 -8.81 20.68
N PRO A 170 -8.85 -9.41 21.88
CA PRO A 170 -9.93 -10.28 22.33
C PRO A 170 -11.18 -9.44 22.17
N ALA A 171 -12.09 -9.90 21.30
CA ALA A 171 -13.42 -9.34 21.25
C ALA A 171 -13.91 -9.44 22.68
N VAL A 172 -13.98 -8.31 23.39
CA VAL A 172 -14.79 -8.25 24.60
C VAL A 172 -16.18 -8.49 24.05
N VAL A 173 -16.59 -9.76 24.08
CA VAL A 173 -17.98 -10.15 24.02
C VAL A 173 -18.59 -9.31 25.12
N ALA A 174 -19.24 -8.20 24.74
CA ALA A 174 -20.18 -7.55 25.61
C ALA A 174 -21.17 -8.67 25.93
N LYS A 175 -21.00 -9.28 27.10
CA LYS A 175 -21.96 -10.23 27.63
C LYS A 175 -23.22 -9.40 27.76
N SER A 176 -24.09 -9.50 26.76
CA SER A 176 -25.47 -9.08 26.88
C SER A 176 -25.93 -9.67 28.20
N SER A 177 -26.26 -8.79 29.16
CA SER A 177 -26.72 -9.20 30.47
C SER A 177 -27.98 -10.01 30.24
N VAL A 178 -27.82 -11.34 30.23
CA VAL A 178 -28.95 -12.25 30.26
C VAL A 178 -29.57 -11.98 31.63
N ARG A 179 -30.67 -11.22 31.63
CA ARG A 179 -31.53 -11.09 32.81
C ARG A 179 -31.96 -12.51 33.16
N CYS A 180 -31.25 -13.11 34.11
CA CYS A 180 -31.58 -14.40 34.65
C CYS A 180 -32.86 -14.19 35.46
N MET A 181 -34.02 -14.48 34.89
CA MET A 181 -35.26 -14.57 35.66
C MET A 181 -35.10 -15.75 36.60
N ARG A 182 -34.97 -15.46 37.90
CA ARG A 182 -34.97 -16.50 38.93
C ARG A 182 -36.40 -17.06 39.02
N PHE A 183 -36.54 -18.33 38.65
CA PHE A 183 -37.70 -19.13 39.00
C PHE A 183 -37.60 -19.49 40.49
N LEU A 184 -38.50 -18.97 41.32
CA LEU A 184 -38.72 -19.52 42.66
C LEU A 184 -39.53 -20.80 42.49
N SER A 185 -39.02 -21.91 43.03
CA SER A 185 -39.67 -23.21 42.95
C SER A 185 -41.00 -23.19 43.68
N VAL A 186 -42.09 -23.53 42.98
CA VAL A 186 -43.39 -23.79 43.59
C VAL A 186 -43.36 -25.22 44.15
N ALA A 187 -43.55 -25.38 45.46
CA ALA A 187 -43.86 -26.67 46.04
C ALA A 187 -45.39 -26.78 46.10
N ALA A 188 -45.95 -27.71 45.33
CA ALA A 188 -47.39 -27.90 45.23
C ALA A 188 -47.95 -28.54 46.50
N ALA A 189 -48.85 -27.84 47.18
CA ALA A 189 -49.88 -28.42 48.01
C ALA A 189 -51.07 -27.45 48.13
N GLY A 190 -52.11 -27.69 47.34
CA GLY A 190 -53.48 -27.21 47.61
C GLY A 190 -53.80 -25.77 47.19
N ASP A 191 -54.59 -25.69 46.10
CA ASP A 191 -55.63 -24.70 45.79
C ASP A 191 -55.31 -23.18 45.78
N GLN A 192 -55.45 -22.61 44.57
CA GLN A 192 -55.70 -21.21 44.22
C GLN A 192 -54.61 -20.14 44.46
N ASP A 193 -53.78 -20.00 43.43
CA ASP A 193 -53.43 -18.77 42.68
C ASP A 193 -53.78 -17.41 43.29
N VAL A 194 -52.76 -16.70 43.82
CA VAL A 194 -52.55 -15.25 43.59
C VAL A 194 -51.04 -14.96 43.67
N VAL A 195 -50.42 -14.53 42.58
CA VAL A 195 -49.04 -14.01 42.56
C VAL A 195 -49.10 -12.48 42.50
N GLU A 196 -48.84 -11.84 43.64
CA GLU A 196 -48.72 -10.39 43.75
C GLU A 196 -47.25 -9.97 43.55
N TRP A 197 -46.99 -9.08 42.58
CA TRP A 197 -45.64 -8.61 42.25
C TRP A 197 -45.38 -7.26 42.91
N THR A 198 -44.40 -7.19 43.81
CA THR A 198 -43.87 -5.92 44.32
C THR A 198 -42.41 -5.76 43.90
N GLU A 199 -42.10 -4.64 43.25
CA GLU A 199 -40.74 -4.26 42.84
C GLU A 199 -39.90 -3.83 44.04
N ALA A 200 -38.65 -4.33 44.13
CA ALA A 200 -37.67 -3.89 45.13
C ALA A 200 -36.81 -2.73 44.57
N PRO A 201 -36.44 -1.72 45.41
CA PRO A 201 -35.74 -0.52 44.96
C PRO A 201 -34.24 -0.74 44.69
N PRO A 202 -33.58 0.16 43.94
CA PRO A 202 -32.24 -0.06 43.39
C PRO A 202 -31.13 0.14 44.44
N SER A 203 -30.27 -0.87 44.61
CA SER A 203 -29.08 -0.78 45.45
C SER A 203 -27.85 -0.33 44.65
N THR A 204 -27.09 0.56 45.28
CA THR A 204 -25.93 1.32 44.79
C THR A 204 -24.67 0.51 44.48
N LEU A 205 -23.93 1.02 43.48
CA LEU A 205 -22.60 0.60 43.00
C LEU A 205 -21.57 0.44 44.13
N ILE A 206 -20.86 -0.70 44.15
CA ILE A 206 -19.59 -0.86 44.87
C ILE A 206 -18.47 -0.97 43.83
N HIS A 207 -17.53 -0.04 43.95
CA HIS A 207 -16.25 0.04 43.24
C HIS A 207 -15.26 -0.84 44.01
N ASP A 208 -14.67 -1.86 43.38
CA ASP A 208 -13.58 -2.62 43.99
C ASP A 208 -12.32 -2.55 43.11
N ASP A 209 -11.24 -2.05 43.74
CA ASP A 209 -9.90 -1.85 43.23
C ASP A 209 -9.17 -3.17 42.91
N PHE A 210 -8.52 -3.23 41.75
CA PHE A 210 -7.64 -4.35 41.38
C PHE A 210 -6.18 -4.07 41.78
N CYS A 211 -5.68 -4.81 42.77
CA CYS A 211 -4.26 -4.90 43.10
C CYS A 211 -3.52 -5.89 42.17
N PHE A 212 -2.49 -5.42 41.45
CA PHE A 212 -1.53 -6.26 40.73
C PHE A 212 -0.44 -6.76 41.69
N LEU A 213 -0.29 -8.08 41.82
CA LEU A 213 0.92 -8.69 42.40
C LEU A 213 1.84 -9.17 41.27
N ALA A 214 3.03 -8.57 41.18
CA ALA A 214 4.14 -9.04 40.37
C ALA A 214 4.93 -10.12 41.14
N GLN A 215 5.17 -11.28 40.52
CA GLN A 215 6.10 -12.29 41.05
C GLN A 215 7.39 -12.28 40.22
N ASN A 216 8.50 -11.97 40.91
CA ASN A 216 9.87 -12.12 40.44
C ASN A 216 10.44 -13.44 40.98
N ALA A 217 11.16 -14.21 40.15
CA ALA A 217 12.11 -15.22 40.63
C ALA A 217 13.24 -15.47 39.59
N LYS A 218 14.37 -14.77 39.78
CA LYS A 218 15.76 -15.26 39.61
C LYS A 218 16.26 -15.47 41.06
N ASN A 219 17.12 -16.39 41.46
CA ASN A 219 18.34 -16.94 40.86
C ASN A 219 18.84 -18.07 41.80
N ILE A 220 19.58 -19.06 41.28
CA ILE A 220 20.80 -19.59 41.91
C ILE A 220 21.85 -19.65 40.81
#